data_AF-S4NYU8-F1
#
_entry.id   AF-S4NYU8-F1
#
_cell.length_a   1.000
_cell.length_b   1.000
_cell.length_c   1.000
_cell.angle_alpha   90.00
_cell.angle_beta   90.00
_cell.angle_gamma   90.00
#
_symmetry.space_group_name_H-M   'P 1'
#
loop_
_entity.id
_entity.type
_entity.pdbx_description
1 polymer ?
#
loop_
_entity_poly.entity_id
_entity_poly.type
_entity_poly.pdbx_seq_one_letter_code
_entity_poly.pdbx_strand_id
1 'polypeptide(L)' 'MGLDAVLGNGIPVGFITEICGLAGSGKSQLCMQLAINCVKNTSSAVLYIDTKGDFSAVRVQKILDSCGCSHKDMAVIM' A
#
# COMPACT_ATOMS: atom_id res chain seq x y z
N MET A 1 -19.35 5.42 3.95
CA MET A 1 -18.66 5.62 2.65
C MET A 1 -17.19 5.32 2.88
N GLY A 2 -16.57 4.42 2.11
CA GLY A 2 -15.15 4.04 2.28
C GLY A 2 -14.22 5.00 1.54
N LEU A 3 -12.91 4.91 1.81
CA LEU A 3 -11.89 5.76 1.18
C LEU A 3 -11.92 5.65 -0.35
N ASP A 4 -12.05 4.43 -0.89
CA ASP A 4 -12.08 4.20 -2.34
C ASP A 4 -13.23 4.98 -3.00
N ALA A 5 -14.42 5.00 -2.39
CA ALA A 5 -15.56 5.74 -2.93
C ALA A 5 -15.31 7.26 -2.95
N VAL A 6 -14.56 7.79 -1.98
CA VAL A 6 -14.15 9.20 -1.95
C VAL A 6 -13.12 9.52 -3.04
N LEU A 7 -12.25 8.55 -3.34
CA LEU A 7 -11.21 8.69 -4.37
C LEU A 7 -11.67 8.36 -5.79
N GLY A 8 -12.94 7.98 -6.01
CA GLY A 8 -13.43 7.57 -7.33
C GLY A 8 -13.01 6.15 -7.71
N ASN A 9 -13.01 5.24 -6.74
CA ASN A 9 -12.63 3.81 -6.82
C ASN A 9 -11.12 3.53 -6.91
N GLY A 10 -10.26 4.48 -6.54
CA GLY A 10 -8.83 4.22 -6.38
C GLY A 10 -7.96 5.44 -6.69
N ILE A 11 -6.65 5.21 -6.79
CA ILE A 11 -5.68 6.25 -7.17
C ILE A 11 -5.54 6.24 -8.71
N PRO A 12 -5.69 7.38 -9.40
CA PRO A 12 -5.60 7.43 -10.86
C PRO A 12 -4.15 7.24 -11.34
N VAL A 13 -3.99 6.46 -12.42
CA VAL A 13 -2.71 6.25 -13.10
C VAL A 13 -2.40 7.46 -14.00
N GLY A 14 -1.11 7.81 -14.13
CA GLY A 14 -0.66 8.95 -14.95
C GLY A 14 -0.65 10.30 -14.24
N PHE A 15 -0.99 10.30 -12.94
CA PHE A 15 -1.01 11.49 -12.09
C PHE A 15 -0.12 11.29 -10.85
N ILE A 16 0.39 12.39 -10.31
CA ILE A 16 1.01 12.41 -8.98
C ILE A 16 -0.09 12.67 -7.95
N THR A 17 -0.18 11.80 -6.95
CA THR A 17 -1.11 11.95 -5.83
C THR A 17 -0.34 12.16 -4.54
N GLU A 18 -0.63 13.23 -3.80
CA GLU A 18 0.00 13.53 -2.51
C GLU A 18 -0.93 13.13 -1.35
N ILE A 19 -0.37 12.47 -0.33
CA ILE A 19 -1.09 12.11 0.90
C ILE A 19 -0.45 12.88 2.06
N CYS A 20 -1.15 13.91 2.57
CA CYS A 20 -0.64 14.81 3.61
C CYS A 20 -1.34 14.58 4.97
N GLY A 21 -0.71 15.02 6.06
CA GLY A 21 -1.30 14.98 7.41
C GLY A 21 -0.27 14.77 8.53
N LEU A 22 -0.74 14.85 9.79
CA LEU A 22 0.08 14.72 10.99
C LEU A 22 0.73 13.33 11.14
N ALA A 23 1.81 13.23 11.91
CA ALA A 23 2.39 11.92 12.27
C ALA A 23 1.32 11.00 12.87
N GLY A 24 1.32 9.72 12.48
CA GLY A 24 0.31 8.76 12.92
C GLY A 24 -1.03 8.81 12.18
N SER A 25 -1.25 9.74 11.25
CA SER A 25 -2.51 9.84 10.47
C SER A 25 -2.73 8.72 9.43
N GLY A 26 -1.86 7.70 9.38
CA GLY A 26 -2.00 6.56 8.48
C GLY A 26 -1.35 6.68 7.10
N LYS A 27 -0.62 7.76 6.80
CA LYS A 27 0.01 7.98 5.47
C LYS A 27 0.90 6.82 5.01
N SER A 28 1.92 6.46 5.79
CA SER A 28 2.82 5.35 5.45
C SER A 28 2.09 4.01 5.40
N GLN A 29 1.07 3.83 6.23
CA GLN A 29 0.22 2.64 6.22
C GLN A 29 -0.55 2.52 4.89
N LEU A 30 -1.13 3.62 4.42
CA LEU A 30 -1.82 3.71 3.14
C LEU A 30 -0.84 3.48 1.97
N CYS A 31 0.37 4.06 2.00
CA CYS A 31 1.39 3.81 0.99
C CYS A 31 1.78 2.33 0.90
N MET A 32 1.97 1.64 2.03
CA MET A 32 2.24 0.20 2.03
C MET A 32 1.06 -0.60 1.49
N GLN A 33 -0.19 -0.27 1.88
CA GLN A 33 -1.39 -0.93 1.35
C GLN A 33 -1.52 -0.75 -0.16
N LEU A 34 -1.24 0.45 -0.69
CA LEU A 34 -1.24 0.73 -2.12
C LEU A 34 -0.18 -0.08 -2.86
N ALA A 35 1.05 -0.15 -2.32
CA ALA A 35 2.12 -0.97 -2.91
C ALA A 35 1.72 -2.45 -3.01
N ILE A 36 1.19 -3.02 -1.92
CA ILE A 36 0.68 -4.38 -1.85
C ILE A 36 -0.42 -4.60 -2.91
N ASN A 37 -1.39 -3.69 -2.98
CA ASN A 37 -2.50 -3.77 -3.93
C ASN A 37 -2.04 -3.66 -5.38
N CYS A 38 -1.05 -2.83 -5.69
CA CYS A 38 -0.46 -2.72 -7.02
C CYS A 38 0.19 -4.04 -7.45
N VAL A 39 1.10 -4.61 -6.63
CA VAL A 39 1.75 -5.88 -6.96
C VAL A 39 0.71 -6.98 -7.18
N LYS A 40 -0.29 -7.07 -6.29
CA LYS A 40 -1.35 -8.09 -6.36
C LYS A 40 -2.24 -7.96 -7.60
N ASN A 41 -2.67 -6.75 -7.94
CA ASN A 41 -3.72 -6.54 -8.94
C ASN A 41 -3.17 -6.23 -10.35
N THR A 42 -1.93 -5.76 -10.46
CA THR A 42 -1.33 -5.41 -11.77
C THR A 42 -0.13 -6.29 -12.13
N SER A 43 0.29 -7.20 -11.23
CA SER A 43 1.50 -8.04 -11.39
C SER A 43 2.75 -7.23 -11.75
N SER A 44 2.78 -5.95 -11.37
CA SER A 44 3.86 -5.01 -11.66
C SER A 44 4.72 -4.80 -10.42
N ALA A 45 6.01 -4.56 -10.61
CA ALA A 45 6.91 -4.20 -9.51
C ALA A 45 6.59 -2.79 -8.98
N VAL A 46 6.79 -2.59 -7.68
CA VAL A 46 6.62 -1.29 -7.02
C VAL A 46 7.97 -0.85 -6.47
N LEU A 47 8.37 0.39 -6.80
CA LEU A 47 9.50 1.05 -6.17
C LEU A 47 9.02 1.85 -4.96
N TYR A 48 9.34 1.40 -3.75
CA TYR A 48 9.04 2.11 -2.52
C TYR A 48 10.28 2.87 -2.05
N ILE A 49 10.24 4.20 -2.10
CA ILE A 49 11.35 5.05 -1.64
C ILE A 49 11.05 5.51 -0.21
N ASP A 50 11.85 5.05 0.74
CA ASP A 50 11.75 5.43 2.14
C ASP A 50 12.82 6.46 2.49
N THR A 51 12.39 7.70 2.75
CA THR A 51 13.27 8.81 3.09
C THR A 51 13.60 8.89 4.58
N LYS A 52 12.86 8.17 5.43
CA LYS A 52 12.99 8.25 6.89
C LYS A 52 13.60 6.98 7.50
N GLY A 53 13.60 5.88 6.75
CA GLY A 53 14.08 4.57 7.22
C GLY A 53 13.09 3.86 8.14
N ASP A 54 11.80 4.21 8.08
CA ASP A 54 10.75 3.60 8.91
C ASP A 54 9.82 2.62 8.14
N PHE A 55 10.21 2.22 6.93
CA PHE A 55 9.66 1.06 6.23
C PHE A 55 9.81 -0.19 7.10
N SER A 56 8.78 -1.04 7.08
CA SER A 56 8.72 -2.19 7.97
C SER A 56 8.10 -3.39 7.26
N ALA A 57 8.94 -4.37 6.92
CA ALA A 57 8.48 -5.66 6.41
C ALA A 57 7.49 -6.35 7.38
N VAL A 58 7.64 -6.14 8.68
CA VAL A 58 6.71 -6.64 9.70
C VAL A 58 5.32 -6.00 9.56
N ARG A 59 5.24 -4.70 9.23
CA ARG A 59 3.94 -4.05 8.96
C ARG A 59 3.34 -4.56 7.66
N VAL A 60 4.14 -4.75 6.62
CA VAL A 60 3.70 -5.36 5.35
C VAL A 60 3.09 -6.74 5.60
N GLN A 61 3.79 -7.60 6.33
CA GLN A 61 3.29 -8.93 6.70
C GLN A 61 1.95 -8.84 7.43
N LYS A 62 1.83 -7.98 8.44
CA LYS A 62 0.57 -7.79 9.18
C LYS A 62 -0.58 -7.32 8.28
N ILE A 63 -0.31 -6.47 7.31
CA ILE A 63 -1.32 -6.04 6.33
C ILE A 63 -1.75 -7.24 5.47
N LEU A 64 -0.81 -8.03 4.98
CA LEU A 64 -1.09 -9.24 4.19
C LEU A 64 -1.92 -10.25 4.97
N ASP A 65 -1.59 -10.49 6.24
CA ASP A 65 -2.34 -11.37 7.13
C ASP A 65 -3.78 -10.87 7.30
N SER A 66 -3.97 -9.56 7.45
CA SER A 66 -5.31 -8.95 7.59
C SER A 66 -6.15 -9.01 6.31
N CYS A 67 -5.51 -9.09 5.15
CA CYS A 67 -6.18 -9.23 3.86
C CYS A 67 -6.57 -10.68 3.54
N GLY A 68 -6.23 -11.66 4.40
CA GLY A 68 -6.46 -13.08 4.13
C GLY A 68 -5.67 -13.60 2.93
N CYS A 69 -4.52 -13.00 2.62
CA CYS A 69 -3.67 -13.42 1.52
C CYS A 69 -3.12 -14.85 1.75
N SER A 70 -3.01 -15.64 0.69
CA SER A 70 -2.38 -16.95 0.79
C SER A 70 -0.86 -16.80 0.95
N HIS A 71 -0.19 -17.87 1.39
CA HIS A 71 1.29 -17.89 1.47
C HIS A 71 1.95 -17.66 0.10
N LYS A 72 1.26 -18.05 -0.99
CA LYS A 72 1.71 -17.79 -2.36
C LYS A 72 1.61 -16.31 -2.71
N ASP A 73 0.52 -15.65 -2.33
CA ASP A 73 0.35 -14.21 -2.57
C ASP A 73 1.40 -13.40 -1.80
N MET A 74 1.69 -13.79 -0.56
CA MET A 74 2.72 -13.15 0.26
C MET A 74 4.10 -13.24 -0.39
N ALA A 75 4.46 -14.39 -0.94
CA ALA A 75 5.75 -14.61 -1.62
C ALA A 75 5.92 -13.82 -2.93
N VAL A 76 4.83 -13.35 -3.54
CA VAL A 76 4.89 -12.47 -4.73
C VAL A 76 5.04 -11.01 -4.32
N ILE A 77 4.53 -10.65 -3.16
CA ILE A 77 4.47 -9.26 -2.68
C ILE A 77 5.72 -8.87 -1.90
N MET A 78 6.33 -9.82 -1.18
CA MET A 78 7.59 -9.65 -0.45
C MET A 78 8.79 -10.09 -1.29
#